data_AF-A0A7W1EX09-F1
#
_entry.id   AF-A0A7W1EX09-F1
#
_cell.length_a   1.000
_cell.length_b   1.000
_cell.length_c   1.000
_cell.angle_alpha   90.00
_cell.angle_beta   90.00
_cell.angle_gamma   90.00
#
_symmetry.space_group_name_H-M   'P 1'
#
loop_
_entity.id
_entity.type
_entity.pdbx_description
1 polymer ?
#
loop_
_entity_poly.entity_id
_entity_poly.type
_entity_poly.pdbx_seq_one_letter_code
_entity_poly.pdbx_strand_id
1 'polypeptide(L)'
;MQKSIHYYSAFWNKWIKQEECTLNEDDLYIIEVHTKNNFKLNLFESFMFYNQSKQIESIVSKLKADQKCFKDWMVTNFLFNLLKLIKMGERSDFSMYAPIGYLSIPSEIKSKLKSFKVKTVYEIFEKYKEEDLKSATVFSNIIAFEKIIFDNNFLLH
;
A
#
# COMPACT_ATOMS: atom_id res chain seq x y z
N MET A 1 -17.88 -4.43 -1.08
CA MET A 1 -16.84 -4.07 -2.07
C MET A 1 -16.02 -2.84 -1.65
N GLN A 2 -16.63 -1.67 -1.40
CA GLN A 2 -15.92 -0.42 -1.06
C GLN A 2 -14.88 -0.53 0.07
N LYS A 3 -15.24 -1.17 1.20
CA LYS A 3 -14.29 -1.39 2.32
C LYS A 3 -13.10 -2.28 1.95
N SER A 4 -13.29 -3.26 1.08
CA SER A 4 -12.23 -4.17 0.64
C SER A 4 -11.24 -3.46 -0.28
N ILE A 5 -11.73 -2.66 -1.23
CA ILE A 5 -10.90 -1.91 -2.18
C ILE A 5 -10.09 -0.80 -1.50
N HIS A 6 -10.58 -0.23 -0.39
CA HIS A 6 -9.92 0.87 0.29
C HIS A 6 -8.43 0.59 0.60
N TYR A 7 -8.09 -0.63 1.03
CA TYR A 7 -6.71 -1.04 1.31
C TYR A 7 -5.79 -1.01 0.08
N TYR A 8 -6.34 -1.27 -1.10
CA TYR A 8 -5.60 -1.35 -2.36
C TYR A 8 -5.57 -0.02 -3.10
N SER A 9 -6.50 0.88 -2.79
CA SER A 9 -6.80 2.08 -3.59
C SER A 9 -5.56 2.91 -3.95
N ALA A 10 -4.63 3.11 -3.01
CA ALA A 10 -3.42 3.90 -3.24
C ALA A 10 -2.43 3.25 -4.22
N PHE A 11 -2.48 1.93 -4.37
CA PHE A 11 -1.52 1.15 -5.17
C PHE A 11 -2.20 0.25 -6.19
N TRP A 12 -3.48 0.51 -6.50
CA TRP A 12 -4.32 -0.37 -7.32
C TRP A 12 -3.66 -0.73 -8.66
N ASN A 13 -3.19 0.28 -9.39
CA ASN A 13 -2.57 0.11 -10.71
C ASN A 13 -1.27 -0.72 -10.69
N LYS A 14 -0.61 -0.82 -9.54
CA LYS A 14 0.57 -1.68 -9.36
C LYS A 14 0.18 -3.07 -8.89
N TRP A 15 -0.79 -3.15 -7.98
CA TRP A 15 -1.28 -4.41 -7.42
C TRP A 15 -1.85 -5.32 -8.50
N ILE A 16 -2.69 -4.79 -9.40
CA ILE A 16 -3.33 -5.58 -10.47
C ILE A 16 -2.33 -6.17 -11.50
N LYS A 17 -1.05 -5.79 -11.43
CA LYS A 17 0.02 -6.30 -12.28
C LYS A 17 0.90 -7.34 -11.56
N GLN A 18 0.67 -7.61 -10.28
CA GLN A 18 1.39 -8.62 -9.52
C GLN A 18 0.86 -10.00 -9.88
N GLU A 19 1.74 -11.01 -9.87
CA GLU A 19 1.38 -12.40 -10.17
C GLU A 19 0.41 -12.99 -9.12
N GLU A 20 0.46 -12.47 -7.90
CA GLU A 20 -0.39 -12.87 -6.77
C GLU A 20 -1.80 -12.26 -6.82
N CYS A 21 -2.08 -11.37 -7.78
CA CYS A 21 -3.43 -10.82 -7.97
C CYS A 21 -4.33 -11.85 -8.66
N THR A 22 -5.37 -12.33 -7.96
CA THR A 22 -6.25 -13.41 -8.46
C THR A 22 -7.46 -12.89 -9.26
N LEU A 23 -7.55 -11.58 -9.44
CA LEU A 23 -8.61 -10.92 -10.22
C LEU A 23 -8.36 -11.11 -11.72
N ASN A 24 -9.40 -11.47 -12.45
CA ASN A 24 -9.37 -11.55 -13.91
C ASN A 24 -9.85 -10.23 -14.55
N GLU A 25 -9.81 -10.14 -15.88
CA GLU A 25 -10.21 -8.92 -16.61
C GLU A 25 -11.65 -8.49 -16.33
N ASP A 26 -12.59 -9.44 -16.23
CA ASP A 26 -14.00 -9.17 -15.90
C ASP A 26 -14.14 -8.59 -14.48
N ASP A 27 -13.44 -9.17 -13.51
CA ASP A 27 -13.42 -8.67 -12.13
C ASP A 27 -12.89 -7.24 -12.07
N LEU A 28 -11.81 -6.97 -12.80
CA LEU A 28 -11.20 -5.64 -12.89
C LEU A 28 -12.16 -4.61 -13.52
N TYR A 29 -12.83 -4.99 -14.61
CA TYR A 29 -13.82 -4.15 -15.27
C TYR A 29 -14.97 -3.78 -14.32
N ILE A 30 -15.53 -4.77 -13.60
CA ILE A 30 -16.61 -4.56 -12.63
C ILE A 30 -16.16 -3.61 -11.52
N ILE A 31 -14.96 -3.81 -10.98
CA ILE A 31 -14.38 -2.94 -9.95
C ILE A 31 -14.22 -1.51 -10.48
N GLU A 32 -13.75 -1.33 -11.71
CA GLU A 32 -13.53 -0.03 -12.31
C GLU A 32 -14.85 0.74 -12.51
N VAL A 33 -15.87 0.07 -13.06
CA VAL A 33 -17.21 0.63 -13.24
C VAL A 33 -17.78 1.10 -11.89
N HIS A 34 -17.73 0.24 -10.88
CA HIS A 34 -18.21 0.59 -9.55
C HIS A 34 -17.40 1.73 -8.90
N THR A 35 -16.09 1.77 -9.10
CA THR A 35 -15.23 2.82 -8.54
C THR A 35 -15.52 4.17 -9.19
N LYS A 36 -15.67 4.22 -10.52
CA LYS A 36 -16.04 5.44 -11.27
C LYS A 36 -17.37 6.03 -10.82
N ASN A 37 -18.32 5.17 -10.47
CA ASN A 37 -19.64 5.60 -10.00
C ASN A 37 -19.73 5.80 -8.48
N ASN A 38 -18.60 5.83 -7.76
CA ASN A 38 -18.57 5.92 -6.29
C ASN A 38 -19.45 4.85 -5.61
N PHE A 39 -19.50 3.66 -6.20
CA PHE A 39 -20.35 2.54 -5.79
C PHE A 39 -21.86 2.88 -5.76
N LYS A 40 -22.28 3.97 -6.39
CA LYS A 40 -23.68 4.30 -6.65
C LYS A 40 -24.07 3.61 -7.95
N LEU A 41 -25.19 2.88 -7.95
CA LEU A 41 -25.74 2.28 -9.16
C LEU A 41 -26.81 3.22 -9.71
N ASN A 42 -26.68 3.62 -10.97
CA ASN A 42 -27.81 4.22 -11.68
C ASN A 42 -28.82 3.12 -12.09
N LEU A 43 -30.02 3.51 -12.54
CA LEU A 43 -31.09 2.57 -12.89
C LEU A 43 -30.66 1.56 -13.98
N PHE A 44 -29.86 1.99 -14.96
CA PHE A 44 -29.39 1.13 -16.05
C PHE A 44 -28.37 0.10 -15.57
N GLU A 45 -27.43 0.52 -14.71
CA GLU A 45 -26.49 -0.36 -14.03
C GLU A 45 -27.21 -1.32 -13.10
N SER A 46 -28.24 -0.85 -12.39
CA SER A 46 -29.04 -1.70 -11.50
C SER A 46 -29.68 -2.87 -12.26
N PHE A 47 -30.10 -2.68 -13.51
CA PHE A 47 -30.62 -3.74 -14.37
C PHE A 47 -29.53 -4.69 -14.89
N MET A 48 -28.36 -4.17 -15.29
CA MET A 48 -27.21 -4.99 -15.74
C MET A 48 -26.61 -5.82 -14.60
N PHE A 49 -26.62 -5.30 -13.38
CA PHE A 49 -25.98 -5.92 -12.20
C PHE A 49 -26.96 -6.70 -11.30
N TYR A 50 -28.28 -6.64 -11.54
CA TYR A 50 -29.28 -7.36 -10.74
C TYR A 50 -29.02 -8.88 -10.66
N ASN A 51 -28.30 -9.44 -11.65
CA ASN A 51 -27.91 -10.85 -11.71
C ASN A 51 -26.45 -11.13 -11.31
N GLN A 52 -25.67 -10.12 -10.91
CA GLN A 52 -24.22 -10.25 -10.65
C GLN A 52 -23.86 -10.28 -9.15
N SER A 53 -24.83 -10.43 -8.25
CA SER A 53 -24.56 -10.53 -6.80
C SER A 53 -23.51 -11.60 -6.47
N LYS A 54 -23.61 -12.78 -7.09
CA LYS A 54 -22.62 -13.87 -6.98
C LYS A 54 -21.23 -13.48 -7.46
N GLN A 55 -21.15 -12.68 -8.53
CA GLN A 55 -19.87 -12.22 -9.07
C GLN A 55 -19.23 -11.18 -8.15
N ILE A 56 -20.01 -10.24 -7.62
CA ILE A 56 -19.54 -9.27 -6.62
C ILE A 56 -19.06 -9.97 -5.34
N GLU A 57 -19.79 -10.99 -4.87
CA GLU A 57 -19.37 -11.81 -3.73
C GLU A 57 -18.07 -12.57 -4.00
N SER A 58 -17.92 -13.12 -5.21
CA SER A 58 -16.68 -13.75 -5.67
C SER A 58 -15.52 -12.76 -5.65
N ILE A 59 -15.69 -11.57 -6.24
CA ILE A 59 -14.66 -10.51 -6.25
C ILE A 59 -14.26 -10.11 -4.83
N VAL A 60 -15.24 -9.90 -3.94
CA VAL A 60 -14.95 -9.57 -2.53
C VAL A 60 -14.19 -10.69 -1.84
N SER A 61 -14.49 -11.94 -2.16
CA SER A 61 -13.80 -13.10 -1.60
C SER A 61 -12.36 -13.20 -2.09
N LYS A 62 -12.13 -13.00 -3.39
CA LYS A 62 -10.78 -12.90 -3.99
C LYS A 62 -9.96 -11.79 -3.34
N LEU A 63 -10.51 -10.58 -3.25
CA LEU A 63 -9.86 -9.46 -2.56
C LEU A 63 -9.51 -9.79 -1.11
N LYS A 64 -10.37 -10.49 -0.37
CA LYS A 64 -10.05 -10.91 1.00
C LYS A 64 -8.93 -11.96 1.05
N ALA A 65 -8.93 -12.91 0.13
CA ALA A 65 -7.87 -13.93 0.03
C ALA A 65 -6.51 -13.29 -0.31
N ASP A 66 -6.52 -12.36 -1.27
CA ASP A 66 -5.35 -11.63 -1.72
C ASP A 66 -4.81 -10.64 -0.68
N GLN A 67 -5.59 -10.29 0.35
CA GLN A 67 -5.22 -9.26 1.34
C GLN A 67 -3.91 -9.59 2.05
N LYS A 68 -3.65 -10.86 2.33
CA LYS A 68 -2.38 -11.28 2.92
C LYS A 68 -1.23 -10.99 1.96
N CYS A 69 -1.31 -11.49 0.72
CA CYS A 69 -0.27 -11.29 -0.30
C CYS A 69 -0.02 -9.80 -0.57
N PHE A 70 -1.08 -9.00 -0.65
CA PHE A 70 -0.95 -7.55 -0.81
C PHE A 70 -0.21 -6.89 0.35
N LYS A 71 -0.50 -7.28 1.60
CA LYS A 71 0.24 -6.77 2.76
C LYS A 71 1.70 -7.18 2.71
N ASP A 72 1.99 -8.43 2.35
CA ASP A 72 3.35 -8.96 2.26
C ASP A 72 4.17 -8.20 1.21
N TRP A 73 3.58 -8.00 0.02
CA TRP A 73 4.14 -7.17 -1.05
C TRP A 73 4.39 -5.72 -0.61
N MET A 74 3.42 -5.09 0.04
CA MET A 74 3.55 -3.70 0.52
C MET A 74 4.61 -3.54 1.61
N VAL A 75 4.70 -4.46 2.56
CA VAL A 75 5.74 -4.47 3.59
C VAL A 75 7.12 -4.64 2.95
N THR A 76 7.23 -5.52 1.96
CA THR A 76 8.49 -5.73 1.24
C THR A 76 8.93 -4.47 0.50
N ASN A 77 8.02 -3.83 -0.25
CA ASN A 77 8.29 -2.56 -0.92
C ASN A 77 8.71 -1.47 0.06
N PHE A 78 8.03 -1.37 1.21
CA PHE A 78 8.38 -0.44 2.27
C PHE A 78 9.81 -0.60 2.76
N LEU A 79 10.20 -1.83 3.13
CA LEU A 79 11.55 -2.09 3.62
C LEU A 79 12.60 -1.79 2.56
N PHE A 80 12.37 -2.16 1.30
CA PHE A 80 13.28 -1.84 0.20
C PHE A 80 13.40 -0.34 -0.05
N ASN A 81 12.29 0.39 -0.08
CA ASN A 81 12.29 1.84 -0.29
C ASN A 81 12.97 2.57 0.87
N LEU A 82 12.77 2.09 2.09
CA LEU A 82 13.45 2.60 3.28
C LEU A 82 14.98 2.44 3.15
N LEU A 83 15.46 1.25 2.75
CA LEU A 83 16.88 1.01 2.50
C LEU A 83 17.45 1.89 1.39
N LYS A 84 16.71 2.06 0.27
CA LYS A 84 17.11 2.92 -0.85
C LYS A 84 17.26 4.38 -0.41
N LEU A 85 16.29 4.92 0.34
CA LEU A 85 16.34 6.30 0.83
C LEU A 85 17.56 6.57 1.70
N ILE A 86 17.86 5.64 2.62
CA ILE A 86 19.02 5.74 3.48
C ILE A 86 20.31 5.77 2.65
N LYS A 87 20.41 4.89 1.64
CA LYS A 87 21.56 4.81 0.74
C LYS A 87 21.71 6.06 -0.15
N MET A 88 20.61 6.66 -0.60
CA MET A 88 20.63 7.87 -1.43
C MET A 88 20.94 9.14 -0.62
N GLY A 89 20.51 9.19 0.64
CA GLY A 89 20.68 10.36 1.49
C GLY A 89 22.10 10.58 1.99
N GLU A 90 22.93 9.53 2.15
CA GLU A 90 24.22 9.67 2.83
C GLU A 90 25.33 8.79 2.23
N ARG A 91 26.57 9.30 2.27
CA ARG A 91 27.78 8.60 1.79
C ARG A 91 28.34 7.54 2.76
N SER A 92 27.68 7.26 3.89
CA SER A 92 28.22 6.38 4.93
C SER A 92 27.26 5.29 5.39
N ASP A 93 27.81 4.13 5.72
CA ASP A 93 27.12 2.92 6.17
C ASP A 93 26.42 3.06 7.54
N PHE A 94 26.65 4.16 8.26
CA PHE A 94 26.08 4.41 9.60
C PHE A 94 24.75 5.18 9.61
N SER A 95 24.26 5.56 8.44
CA SER A 95 23.06 6.39 8.26
C SER A 95 21.78 5.77 8.85
N MET A 96 21.69 4.44 8.98
CA MET A 96 20.55 3.77 9.64
C MET A 96 20.45 4.10 11.15
N TYR A 97 21.58 4.40 11.79
CA TYR A 97 21.67 4.72 13.21
C TYR A 97 21.56 6.22 13.49
N ALA A 98 21.64 7.06 12.45
CA ALA A 98 21.45 8.49 12.60
C ALA A 98 20.00 8.79 13.03
N PRO A 99 19.76 9.76 13.92
CA PRO A 99 18.41 10.19 14.25
C PRO A 99 17.69 10.70 13.00
N ILE A 100 16.40 10.37 12.85
CA ILE A 100 15.59 10.70 11.65
C ILE A 100 15.66 12.20 11.29
N GLY A 101 15.81 13.08 12.30
CA GLY A 101 15.94 14.52 12.08
C GLY A 101 17.17 14.91 11.24
N TYR A 102 18.27 14.17 11.35
CA TYR A 102 19.54 14.46 10.69
C TYR A 102 19.67 13.83 9.30
N LEU A 103 18.83 12.86 8.96
CA LEU A 103 18.86 12.22 7.64
C LEU A 103 18.69 13.24 6.52
N SER A 104 19.48 13.13 5.45
CA SER A 104 19.34 14.00 4.26
C SER A 104 18.19 13.54 3.35
N ILE A 105 16.99 13.44 3.90
CA ILE A 105 15.75 13.08 3.20
C ILE A 105 14.68 14.17 3.35
N PRO A 106 13.71 14.26 2.42
CA PRO A 106 12.59 15.20 2.49
C PRO A 106 11.85 15.21 3.83
N SER A 107 11.39 16.39 4.23
CA SER A 107 10.72 16.61 5.52
C SER A 107 9.41 15.83 5.67
N GLU A 108 8.71 15.62 4.55
CA GLU A 108 7.47 14.85 4.46
C GLU A 108 7.74 13.38 4.83
N ILE A 109 8.83 12.81 4.33
CA ILE A 109 9.26 11.44 4.63
C ILE A 109 9.65 11.33 6.11
N LYS A 110 10.43 12.29 6.63
CA LYS A 110 10.77 12.34 8.07
C LYS A 110 9.53 12.34 8.95
N SER A 111 8.51 13.11 8.57
CA SER A 111 7.24 13.18 9.29
C SER A 111 6.53 11.82 9.33
N LYS A 112 6.53 11.08 8.22
CA LYS A 112 5.98 9.71 8.20
C LYS A 112 6.83 8.72 8.99
N LEU A 113 8.15 8.78 8.93
CA LEU A 113 9.00 7.91 9.76
C LEU A 113 8.79 8.12 11.26
N LYS A 114 8.54 9.37 11.68
CA LYS A 114 8.19 9.67 13.08
C LYS A 114 6.86 9.05 13.53
N SER A 115 5.95 8.73 12.62
CA SER A 115 4.67 8.06 12.96
C SER A 115 4.87 6.64 13.50
N PHE A 116 6.02 6.03 13.23
CA PHE A 116 6.43 4.75 13.81
C PHE A 116 6.96 4.89 15.25
N LYS A 117 7.00 6.11 15.82
CA LYS A 117 7.48 6.36 17.20
C LYS A 117 8.91 5.84 17.45
N VAL A 118 9.74 5.88 16.42
CA VAL A 118 11.15 5.50 16.45
C VAL A 118 12.04 6.73 16.37
N LYS A 119 13.26 6.64 16.90
CA LYS A 119 14.25 7.73 16.82
C LYS A 119 15.15 7.63 15.59
N THR A 120 15.48 6.40 15.21
CA THR A 120 16.35 6.07 14.08
C THR A 120 15.60 5.14 13.13
N VAL A 121 16.12 4.97 11.92
CA VAL A 121 15.53 4.01 10.98
C VAL A 121 15.84 2.58 11.39
N TYR A 122 17.02 2.33 11.97
CA TYR A 122 17.40 1.03 12.52
C TYR A 122 16.37 0.48 13.52
N GLU A 123 15.82 1.33 14.38
CA GLU A 123 14.80 0.93 15.35
C GLU A 123 13.54 0.33 14.69
N ILE A 124 13.26 0.61 13.41
CA ILE A 124 12.15 -0.04 12.69
C ILE A 124 12.45 -1.54 12.51
N PHE A 125 13.67 -1.88 12.13
CA PHE A 125 14.11 -3.26 11.92
C PHE A 125 14.27 -4.03 13.23
N GLU A 126 14.59 -3.34 14.33
CA GLU A 126 14.76 -3.95 15.64
C GLU A 126 13.41 -4.17 16.35
N LYS A 127 12.51 -3.18 16.33
CA LYS A 127 11.28 -3.20 17.13
C LYS A 127 10.10 -3.90 16.47
N TYR A 128 10.04 -3.90 15.14
CA TYR A 128 8.88 -4.42 14.41
C TYR A 128 9.25 -5.73 13.74
N LYS A 129 8.62 -6.82 14.18
CA LYS A 129 8.63 -8.08 13.44
C LYS A 129 7.73 -7.95 12.22
N GLU A 130 7.85 -8.90 11.30
CA GLU A 130 7.04 -8.96 10.09
C GLU A 130 5.52 -8.92 10.40
N GLU A 131 5.08 -9.59 11.46
CA GLU A 131 3.68 -9.58 11.89
C GLU A 131 3.24 -8.20 12.40
N ASP A 132 4.11 -7.49 13.11
CA ASP A 132 3.83 -6.15 13.63
C ASP A 132 3.66 -5.15 12.49
N LEU A 133 4.48 -5.27 11.43
CA LEU A 133 4.37 -4.44 10.22
C LEU A 133 3.04 -4.64 9.48
N LYS A 134 2.43 -5.83 9.60
CA LYS A 134 1.13 -6.17 8.99
C LYS A 134 -0.07 -5.78 9.86
N SER A 135 0.17 -5.35 11.11
CA SER A 135 -0.88 -4.86 12.01
C SER A 135 -1.56 -3.60 11.44
N ALA A 136 -2.86 -3.42 11.70
CA ALA A 136 -3.64 -2.36 11.05
C ALA A 136 -3.05 -0.95 11.23
N THR A 137 -2.56 -0.64 12.44
CA THR A 137 -1.98 0.66 12.77
C THR A 137 -0.66 0.89 12.05
N VAL A 138 0.27 -0.08 12.13
CA VAL A 138 1.60 0.06 11.51
C VAL A 138 1.48 0.02 9.99
N PHE A 139 0.63 -0.86 9.45
CA PHE A 139 0.38 -0.95 8.02
C PHE A 139 -0.20 0.35 7.44
N SER A 140 -1.05 1.05 8.18
CA SER A 140 -1.57 2.37 7.76
C SER A 140 -0.45 3.41 7.64
N ASN A 141 0.55 3.37 8.54
CA ASN A 141 1.73 4.22 8.44
C ASN A 141 2.60 3.85 7.22
N ILE A 142 2.74 2.55 6.93
CA ILE A 142 3.43 2.05 5.73
C ILE A 142 2.76 2.57 4.46
N ILE A 143 1.43 2.44 4.34
CA ILE A 143 0.67 2.96 3.20
C ILE A 143 0.89 4.47 3.03
N ALA A 144 0.84 5.23 4.13
CA ALA A 144 1.04 6.68 4.09
C ALA A 144 2.47 7.08 3.69
N PHE A 145 3.48 6.30 4.09
CA PHE A 145 4.86 6.47 3.69
C PHE A 145 5.04 6.18 2.18
N GLU A 146 4.61 5.00 1.75
CA GLU A 146 4.75 4.53 0.36
C GLU A 146 4.03 5.44 -0.63
N LYS A 147 2.88 6.01 -0.21
CA LYS A 147 2.15 6.97 -1.04
C LYS A 147 2.98 8.23 -1.32
N ILE A 148 3.70 8.75 -0.33
CA ILE A 148 4.58 9.91 -0.51
C ILE A 148 5.73 9.58 -1.44
N ILE A 149 6.33 8.40 -1.30
CA ILE A 149 7.39 7.93 -2.19
C ILE A 149 6.92 7.86 -3.64
N PHE A 150 5.71 7.32 -3.84
CA PHE A 150 5.13 7.17 -5.16
C PHE A 150 4.71 8.51 -5.79
N ASP A 151 3.93 9.33 -5.06
CA ASP A 151 3.37 10.58 -5.59
C ASP A 151 4.47 11.60 -5.97
N ASN A 152 5.64 11.52 -5.34
CA ASN A 152 6.75 12.46 -5.56
C ASN A 152 7.91 11.84 -6.36
N ASN A 153 7.78 10.59 -6.83
CA ASN A 153 8.81 9.88 -7.59
C ASN A 153 10.21 9.87 -6.93
N PHE A 154 10.28 9.87 -5.59
CA PHE A 154 11.54 10.05 -4.85
C PHE A 154 12.62 8.99 -5.14
N LEU A 155 12.25 7.84 -5.70
CA LEU A 155 13.12 6.67 -5.90
C LEU A 155 13.17 6.18 -7.36
N LEU A 156 12.72 6.99 -8.33
CA LEU A 156 12.71 6.63 -9.76
C LEU A 156 13.95 7.13 -10.54
N HIS A 157 15.06 7.38 -9.86
CA HIS A 157 16.33 7.81 -10.46
C HIS A 157 17.50 6.96 -9.99
#